data_AF-A0A352R904-F1
#
_entry.id   AF-A0A352R904-F1
#
_cell.length_a   1.000
_cell.length_b   1.000
_cell.length_c   1.000
_cell.angle_alpha   90.00
_cell.angle_beta   90.00
_cell.angle_gamma   90.00
#
_symmetry.space_group_name_H-M   'P 1'
#
loop_
_entity.id
_entity.type
_entity.pdbx_description
1 polymer ?
#
loop_
_entity_poly.entity_id
_entity_poly.type
_entity_poly.pdbx_seq_one_letter_code
_entity_poly.pdbx_strand_id
1 'polypeptide(L)'
;MKHTYKITGMTCASCEEKVKNSLLQVKNVTSVTVSKDTELAIITMDKHVALNDLKEALDAKYNIETPAEVEINEEVKSWFEIYKPILLIFFYIVIVTTIMALQSIKTNQMEPTEIVMKWMNHFMGGFFLAFSFFKLLDLNGFAESYKMYDIVAKRIPFWAYLYPFVELGLGLSFLSNLYPLLTNSITFIVMSISIIGVLQAVLNKKKIQCACLGAVFNLPMSTVTIIEDALMIIMSGVMIYVLI
;
A
#
# COMPACT_ATOMS: atom_id res chain seq x y z
N MET A 1 8.80 -16.77 -21.10
CA MET A 1 9.63 -15.53 -21.14
C MET A 1 8.77 -14.36 -21.59
N LYS A 2 9.07 -13.14 -21.12
CA LYS A 2 8.31 -11.92 -21.44
C LYS A 2 9.24 -10.98 -22.20
N HIS A 3 8.79 -10.50 -23.36
CA HIS A 3 9.51 -9.54 -24.20
C HIS A 3 8.66 -8.31 -24.45
N THR A 4 9.32 -7.18 -24.60
CA THR A 4 8.69 -5.91 -24.95
C THR A 4 9.16 -5.50 -26.33
N TYR A 5 8.21 -5.11 -27.18
CA TYR A 5 8.41 -4.63 -28.53
C TYR A 5 7.74 -3.28 -28.72
N LYS A 6 8.29 -2.45 -29.60
CA LYS A 6 7.62 -1.24 -30.07
C LYS A 6 6.79 -1.59 -31.30
N ILE A 7 5.50 -1.25 -31.30
CA ILE A 7 4.61 -1.43 -32.46
C ILE A 7 4.04 -0.06 -32.86
N THR A 8 4.36 0.37 -34.07
CA THR A 8 3.83 1.63 -34.64
C THR A 8 2.71 1.34 -35.64
N GLY A 9 1.85 2.34 -35.87
CA GLY A 9 0.72 2.26 -36.82
C GLY A 9 -0.64 1.94 -36.18
N MET A 10 -0.71 1.80 -34.85
CA MET A 10 -1.98 1.66 -34.12
C MET A 10 -2.58 3.04 -33.83
N THR A 11 -3.57 3.46 -34.62
CA THR A 11 -4.22 4.78 -34.45
C THR A 11 -5.55 4.71 -33.70
N CYS A 12 -6.00 3.52 -33.33
CA CYS A 12 -7.36 3.28 -32.87
C CYS A 12 -7.47 2.06 -31.95
N ALA A 13 -8.53 1.98 -31.12
CA ALA A 13 -8.72 0.83 -30.22
C ALA A 13 -8.93 -0.49 -30.98
N SER A 14 -9.62 -0.47 -32.13
CA SER A 14 -9.74 -1.65 -32.99
C SER A 14 -8.41 -2.06 -33.64
N CYS A 15 -7.49 -1.11 -33.81
CA CYS A 15 -6.15 -1.36 -34.32
C CYS A 15 -5.34 -2.15 -33.27
N GLU A 16 -5.44 -1.76 -32.01
CA GLU A 16 -4.81 -2.43 -30.86
C GLU A 16 -5.33 -3.86 -30.68
N GLU A 17 -6.66 -4.04 -30.74
CA GLU A 17 -7.28 -5.37 -30.63
C GLU A 17 -6.88 -6.29 -31.79
N LYS A 18 -6.80 -5.73 -33.02
CA LYS A 18 -6.35 -6.50 -34.19
C LYS A 18 -4.91 -6.98 -34.03
N VAL A 19 -4.00 -6.09 -33.62
CA VAL A 19 -2.58 -6.43 -33.37
C VAL A 19 -2.46 -7.48 -32.26
N LYS A 20 -3.21 -7.33 -31.16
CA LYS A 20 -3.24 -8.30 -30.07
C LYS A 20 -3.68 -9.68 -30.54
N ASN A 21 -4.77 -9.76 -31.31
CA ASN A 21 -5.30 -11.03 -31.79
C ASN A 21 -4.37 -11.71 -32.80
N SER A 22 -3.75 -10.94 -33.70
CA SER A 22 -2.74 -11.46 -34.63
C SER A 22 -1.54 -12.09 -33.91
N LEU A 23 -1.00 -11.41 -32.89
CA LEU A 23 0.16 -11.90 -32.16
C LEU A 23 -0.17 -13.10 -31.25
N LEU A 24 -1.40 -13.20 -30.74
CA LEU A 24 -1.86 -14.36 -29.95
C LEU A 24 -1.97 -15.64 -30.79
N GLN A 25 -2.15 -15.53 -32.10
CA GLN A 25 -2.20 -16.69 -33.00
C GLN A 25 -0.81 -17.24 -33.35
N VAL A 26 0.26 -16.52 -33.00
CA VAL A 26 1.63 -16.97 -33.28
C VAL A 26 1.99 -18.14 -32.35
N LYS A 27 2.56 -19.19 -32.94
CA LYS A 27 2.94 -20.39 -32.21
C LYS A 27 3.91 -20.06 -31.08
N ASN A 28 3.67 -20.63 -29.90
CA ASN A 28 4.42 -20.42 -28.65
C ASN A 28 4.20 -19.06 -27.97
N VAL A 29 3.26 -18.22 -28.44
CA VAL A 29 2.79 -17.03 -27.71
C VAL A 29 1.65 -17.44 -26.77
N THR A 30 1.74 -17.07 -25.50
CA THR A 30 0.73 -17.38 -24.48
C THR A 30 -0.10 -16.19 -24.04
N SER A 31 0.47 -14.98 -24.07
CA SER A 31 -0.27 -13.76 -23.81
C SER A 31 0.32 -12.56 -24.54
N VAL A 32 -0.56 -11.63 -24.91
CA VAL A 32 -0.18 -10.38 -25.58
C VAL A 32 -0.95 -9.25 -24.92
N THR A 33 -0.22 -8.22 -24.50
CA THR A 33 -0.78 -6.92 -24.10
C THR A 33 -0.21 -5.88 -25.02
N VAL A 34 -1.07 -5.07 -25.63
CA VAL A 34 -0.68 -4.00 -26.54
C VAL A 34 -1.33 -2.72 -26.04
N SER A 35 -0.71 -1.57 -26.26
CA SER A 35 -1.32 -0.27 -26.01
C SER A 35 -1.02 0.67 -27.15
N LYS A 36 -2.07 1.24 -27.75
CA LYS A 36 -1.93 2.31 -28.76
C LYS A 36 -1.34 3.59 -28.16
N ASP A 37 -1.56 3.84 -26.87
CA ASP A 37 -1.16 5.09 -26.22
C ASP A 37 0.35 5.09 -25.91
N THR A 38 0.93 3.91 -25.66
CA THR A 38 2.38 3.78 -25.41
C THR A 38 3.16 3.22 -26.60
N GLU A 39 2.48 2.77 -27.67
CA GLU A 39 3.07 2.06 -28.81
C GLU A 39 3.86 0.79 -28.40
N LEU A 40 3.56 0.22 -27.22
CA LEU A 40 4.27 -0.95 -26.70
C LEU A 40 3.41 -2.21 -26.78
N ALA A 41 4.07 -3.31 -27.15
CA ALA A 41 3.53 -4.65 -27.09
C ALA A 41 4.38 -5.52 -26.17
N ILE A 42 3.73 -6.09 -25.18
CA ILE A 42 4.30 -7.03 -24.22
C ILE A 42 3.81 -8.41 -24.61
N ILE A 43 4.74 -9.28 -24.99
CA ILE A 43 4.45 -10.63 -25.47
C ILE A 43 5.07 -11.64 -24.51
N THR A 44 4.24 -12.54 -24.00
CA THR A 44 4.68 -13.70 -23.20
C THR A 44 4.72 -14.92 -24.11
N MET A 45 5.83 -15.64 -24.06
CA MET A 45 6.10 -16.79 -24.91
C MET A 45 6.60 -17.98 -24.10
N ASP A 46 6.23 -19.19 -24.49
CA ASP A 46 6.75 -20.44 -23.90
C ASP A 46 8.16 -20.75 -24.42
N LYS A 47 8.38 -20.52 -25.72
CA LYS A 47 9.67 -20.64 -26.39
C LYS A 47 9.92 -19.35 -27.17
N HIS A 48 11.18 -18.93 -27.26
CA HIS A 48 11.55 -17.75 -28.02
C HIS A 48 11.06 -17.87 -29.48
N VAL A 49 10.36 -16.84 -29.93
CA VAL A 49 9.90 -16.66 -31.31
C VAL A 49 10.68 -15.49 -31.92
N ALA A 50 11.14 -15.63 -33.15
CA ALA A 50 11.96 -14.61 -33.78
C ALA A 50 11.12 -13.37 -34.13
N LEU A 51 11.75 -12.19 -34.14
CA LEU A 51 11.09 -10.93 -34.51
C LEU A 51 10.45 -11.02 -35.91
N ASN A 52 11.07 -11.72 -36.85
CA ASN A 52 10.55 -11.91 -38.20
C ASN A 52 9.21 -12.65 -38.20
N ASP A 53 9.08 -13.71 -37.40
CA ASP A 53 7.83 -14.47 -37.31
C ASP A 53 6.70 -13.60 -36.73
N LEU A 54 7.03 -12.72 -35.77
CA LEU A 54 6.06 -11.76 -35.21
C LEU A 54 5.67 -10.69 -36.23
N LYS A 55 6.61 -10.25 -37.07
CA LYS A 55 6.38 -9.27 -38.13
C LYS A 55 5.49 -9.84 -39.23
N GLU A 56 5.68 -11.11 -39.60
CA GLU A 56 4.86 -11.82 -40.57
C GLU A 56 3.41 -12.01 -40.12
N ALA A 57 3.16 -12.06 -38.80
CA ALA A 57 1.81 -12.18 -38.25
C ALA A 57 1.00 -10.86 -38.30
N LEU A 58 1.66 -9.72 -38.55
CA LEU A 58 1.04 -8.41 -38.56
C LEU A 58 0.73 -7.91 -39.98
N ASP A 59 -0.31 -7.08 -40.13
CA ASP A 59 -0.56 -6.40 -41.40
C ASP A 59 0.61 -5.48 -41.77
N ALA A 60 0.85 -5.27 -43.07
CA ALA A 60 1.91 -4.41 -43.60
C ALA A 60 1.88 -2.93 -43.13
N LYS A 61 0.76 -2.48 -42.55
CA LYS A 61 0.60 -1.14 -41.95
C LYS A 61 1.20 -1.02 -40.55
N TYR A 62 1.53 -2.13 -39.90
CA TYR A 62 2.13 -2.15 -38.57
C TYR A 62 3.61 -2.50 -38.69
N ASN A 63 4.45 -1.85 -37.89
CA ASN A 63 5.87 -2.18 -37.82
C ASN A 63 6.21 -2.59 -36.39
N ILE A 64 6.92 -3.72 -36.24
CA ILE A 64 7.37 -4.25 -34.95
C ILE A 64 8.90 -4.21 -34.91
N GLU A 65 9.43 -3.60 -33.85
CA GLU A 65 10.86 -3.46 -33.63
C GLU A 65 11.19 -3.83 -32.19
N THR A 66 12.37 -4.44 -31.99
CA THR A 66 12.97 -4.48 -30.66
C THR A 66 13.25 -3.04 -30.24
N PRO A 67 12.80 -2.58 -29.07
CA PRO A 67 13.11 -1.24 -28.60
C PRO A 67 14.64 -1.12 -28.57
N ALA A 68 15.19 -0.13 -29.29
CA ALA A 68 16.62 0.16 -29.28
C ALA A 68 17.01 0.52 -27.85
N GLU A 69 17.62 -0.43 -27.11
CA GLU A 69 17.96 -0.31 -25.67
C GLU A 69 17.10 0.72 -24.94
N VAL A 70 15.77 0.53 -25.02
CA VAL A 70 14.91 1.24 -24.10
C VAL A 70 15.07 0.42 -22.84
N GLU A 71 16.06 0.82 -22.02
CA GLU A 71 15.92 0.70 -20.58
C GLU A 71 14.47 1.08 -20.31
N ILE A 72 13.63 0.08 -20.04
CA ILE A 72 12.38 0.32 -19.37
C ILE A 72 12.85 0.81 -18.00
N ASN A 73 13.17 2.10 -17.92
CA ASN A 73 12.96 2.88 -16.73
C ASN A 73 11.45 2.77 -16.51
N GLU A 74 11.02 1.63 -15.95
CA GLU A 74 10.12 1.73 -14.83
C GLU A 74 10.81 2.76 -13.96
N GLU A 75 10.33 4.01 -13.98
CA GLU A 75 10.66 4.94 -12.93
C GLU A 75 10.24 4.21 -11.66
N VAL A 76 11.18 3.46 -11.07
CA VAL A 76 11.02 2.87 -9.76
C VAL A 76 10.95 4.10 -8.89
N LYS A 77 9.72 4.58 -8.67
CA LYS A 77 9.46 5.77 -7.87
C LYS A 77 10.32 5.61 -6.63
N SER A 78 11.18 6.60 -6.40
CA SER A 78 12.07 6.59 -5.26
C SER A 78 11.27 6.22 -4.03
N TRP A 79 11.83 5.39 -3.15
CA TRP A 79 11.20 4.98 -1.89
C TRP A 79 10.52 6.17 -1.20
N PHE A 80 11.19 7.32 -1.20
CA PHE A 80 10.66 8.57 -0.67
C PHE A 80 9.38 9.03 -1.34
N GLU A 81 9.26 9.01 -2.66
CA GLU A 81 8.05 9.45 -3.37
C GLU A 81 6.86 8.51 -3.11
N ILE A 82 7.11 7.22 -2.85
CA ILE A 82 6.07 6.27 -2.46
C ILE A 82 5.58 6.59 -1.04
N TYR A 83 6.47 6.71 -0.06
CA TYR A 83 6.08 6.89 1.36
C TYR A 83 5.92 8.34 1.81
N LYS A 84 6.12 9.31 0.92
CA LYS A 84 5.99 10.75 1.20
C LYS A 84 4.70 11.11 1.96
N PRO A 85 3.51 10.58 1.61
CA PRO A 85 2.30 10.90 2.37
C PRO A 85 2.38 10.45 3.84
N ILE A 86 2.84 9.22 4.09
CA ILE A 86 2.97 8.66 5.45
C ILE A 86 4.01 9.43 6.27
N LEU A 87 5.18 9.70 5.67
CA LEU A 87 6.24 10.45 6.34
C LEU A 87 5.78 11.87 6.69
N LEU A 88 5.00 12.49 5.81
CA LEU A 88 4.41 13.81 6.07
C LEU A 88 3.41 13.74 7.22
N ILE A 89 2.48 12.77 7.23
CA ILE A 89 1.55 12.57 8.35
C ILE A 89 2.31 12.40 9.67
N PHE A 90 3.30 11.50 9.70
CA PHE A 90 4.12 11.25 10.88
C PHE A 90 4.81 12.54 11.35
N PHE A 91 5.42 13.30 10.45
CA PHE A 91 6.09 14.56 10.75
C PHE A 91 5.12 15.60 11.36
N TYR A 92 3.94 15.79 10.76
CA TYR A 92 2.95 16.73 11.27
C TYR A 92 2.45 16.31 12.66
N ILE A 93 2.17 15.02 12.88
CA ILE A 93 1.73 14.51 14.19
C ILE A 93 2.83 14.74 15.23
N VAL A 94 4.09 14.37 14.95
CA VAL A 94 5.21 14.58 15.88
C VAL A 94 5.37 16.05 16.26
N ILE A 95 5.27 16.97 15.30
CA ILE A 95 5.37 18.41 15.59
C ILE A 95 4.24 18.86 16.51
N VAL A 96 3.00 18.55 16.16
CA VAL A 96 1.83 19.00 16.93
C VAL A 96 1.87 18.43 18.34
N THR A 97 2.14 17.14 18.50
CA THR A 97 2.18 16.48 19.81
C THR A 97 3.32 17.00 20.67
N THR A 98 4.48 17.28 20.06
CA THR A 98 5.63 17.87 20.76
C THR A 98 5.33 19.29 21.22
N ILE A 99 4.71 20.13 20.38
CA ILE A 99 4.27 21.47 20.78
C ILE A 99 3.29 21.39 21.95
N MET A 100 2.31 20.49 21.88
CA MET A 100 1.36 20.28 22.98
C MET A 100 2.04 19.83 24.27
N ALA A 101 3.06 18.97 24.19
CA ALA A 101 3.85 18.53 25.34
C ALA A 101 4.66 19.68 25.93
N LEU A 102 5.35 20.48 25.10
CA LEU A 102 6.10 21.66 25.53
C LEU A 102 5.20 22.71 26.19
N GLN A 103 4.00 22.93 25.65
CA GLN A 103 3.01 23.82 26.26
C GLN A 103 2.55 23.28 27.63
N SER A 104 2.36 21.97 27.76
CA SER A 104 1.99 21.32 29.03
C SER A 104 3.06 21.52 30.12
N ILE A 105 4.35 21.49 29.76
CA ILE A 105 5.47 21.77 30.68
C ILE A 105 5.36 23.20 31.24
N LYS A 106 5.10 24.18 30.36
CA LYS A 106 5.06 25.60 30.74
C LYS A 106 3.84 25.95 31.60
N THR A 107 2.72 25.26 31.41
CA THR A 107 1.44 25.61 32.05
C THR A 107 1.18 24.85 33.36
N ASN A 108 1.57 23.58 33.46
CA ASN A 108 1.01 22.70 34.50
C ASN A 108 2.00 22.08 35.51
N GLN A 109 3.32 22.40 35.46
CA GLN A 109 4.32 21.77 36.34
C GLN A 109 4.16 20.23 36.46
N MET A 110 3.86 19.58 35.34
CA MET A 110 3.67 18.12 35.31
C MET A 110 5.00 17.38 35.46
N GLU A 111 4.93 16.21 36.10
CA GLU A 111 6.07 15.30 36.16
C GLU A 111 6.46 14.81 34.75
N PRO A 112 7.75 14.54 34.49
CA PRO A 112 8.23 14.10 33.18
C PRO A 112 7.47 12.89 32.61
N THR A 113 7.09 11.95 33.46
CA THR A 113 6.34 10.74 33.07
C THR A 113 4.96 11.07 32.53
N GLU A 114 4.25 12.02 33.13
CA GLU A 114 2.91 12.44 32.70
C GLU A 114 2.95 13.16 31.35
N ILE A 115 3.99 13.97 31.13
CA ILE A 115 4.23 14.65 29.86
C ILE A 115 4.44 13.64 28.73
N VAL A 116 5.26 12.61 28.98
CA VAL A 116 5.51 11.53 28.01
C VAL A 116 4.21 10.76 27.74
N MET A 117 3.46 10.38 28.78
CA MET A 117 2.17 9.68 28.62
C MET A 117 1.17 10.49 27.78
N LYS A 118 1.07 11.80 28.03
CA LYS A 118 0.19 12.69 27.28
C LYS A 118 0.65 12.87 25.84
N TRP A 119 1.96 12.96 25.61
CA TRP A 119 2.54 13.00 24.26
C TRP A 119 2.22 11.70 23.50
N MET A 120 2.39 10.54 24.14
CA MET A 120 2.08 9.24 23.57
C MET A 120 0.58 9.12 23.23
N ASN A 121 -0.32 9.51 24.13
CA ASN A 121 -1.76 9.56 23.87
C ASN A 121 -2.10 10.40 22.64
N HIS A 122 -1.59 11.64 22.55
CA HIS A 122 -1.89 12.50 21.42
C HIS A 122 -1.29 11.98 20.11
N PHE A 123 -0.07 11.42 20.17
CA PHE A 123 0.57 10.82 19.00
C PHE A 123 -0.25 9.64 18.48
N MET A 124 -0.57 8.67 19.34
CA MET A 124 -1.35 7.49 18.96
C MET A 124 -2.75 7.88 18.49
N GLY A 125 -3.38 8.84 19.16
CA GLY A 125 -4.69 9.38 18.78
C GLY A 125 -4.69 10.00 17.39
N GLY A 126 -3.78 10.93 17.12
CA GLY A 126 -3.64 11.56 15.80
C GLY A 126 -3.30 10.56 14.71
N PHE A 127 -2.46 9.57 15.04
CA PHE A 127 -2.05 8.52 14.12
C PHE A 127 -3.24 7.63 13.73
N PHE A 128 -3.98 7.09 14.71
CA PHE A 128 -5.18 6.29 14.43
C PHE A 128 -6.25 7.05 13.63
N LEU A 129 -6.47 8.33 13.95
CA LEU A 129 -7.43 9.15 13.20
C LEU A 129 -7.01 9.36 11.75
N ALA A 130 -5.73 9.64 11.50
CA ALA A 130 -5.22 9.83 10.15
C ALA A 130 -5.33 8.55 9.31
N PHE A 131 -4.90 7.41 9.86
CA PHE A 131 -4.95 6.13 9.14
C PHE A 131 -6.37 5.61 8.95
N SER A 132 -7.24 5.79 9.94
CA SER A 132 -8.67 5.49 9.80
C SER A 132 -9.29 6.32 8.67
N PHE A 133 -8.98 7.62 8.59
CA PHE A 133 -9.47 8.48 7.52
C PHE A 133 -9.10 7.95 6.12
N PHE A 134 -7.83 7.60 5.88
CA PHE A 134 -7.42 7.05 4.57
C PHE A 134 -8.12 5.73 4.24
N LYS A 135 -8.35 4.87 5.24
CA LYS A 135 -9.08 3.61 5.04
C LYS A 135 -10.55 3.84 4.74
N LEU A 136 -11.15 4.90 5.30
CA LEU A 136 -12.54 5.27 5.06
C LEU A 136 -12.76 5.95 3.69
N LEU A 137 -11.72 6.56 3.09
CA LEU A 137 -11.82 7.14 1.74
C LEU A 137 -12.19 6.09 0.68
N ASP A 138 -11.65 4.88 0.80
CA ASP A 138 -12.01 3.74 -0.03
C ASP A 138 -12.17 2.48 0.84
N LEU A 139 -13.28 2.43 1.59
CA LEU A 139 -13.57 1.33 2.51
C LEU A 139 -13.63 -0.02 1.80
N ASN A 140 -14.15 -0.08 0.57
CA ASN A 140 -14.27 -1.33 -0.17
C ASN A 140 -12.90 -1.82 -0.65
N GLY A 141 -12.10 -0.94 -1.27
CA GLY A 141 -10.75 -1.28 -1.70
C GLY A 141 -9.83 -1.65 -0.53
N PHE A 142 -9.98 -0.95 0.60
CA PHE A 142 -9.32 -1.33 1.85
C PHE A 142 -9.75 -2.73 2.30
N ALA A 143 -11.06 -2.99 2.42
CA ALA A 143 -11.55 -4.25 2.95
C ALA A 143 -11.16 -5.45 2.08
N GLU A 144 -11.15 -5.31 0.75
CA GLU A 144 -10.65 -6.34 -0.16
C GLU A 144 -9.14 -6.60 0.04
N SER A 145 -8.35 -5.54 0.13
CA SER A 145 -6.91 -5.63 0.35
C SER A 145 -6.56 -6.23 1.72
N TYR A 146 -7.28 -5.81 2.76
CA TYR A 146 -7.05 -6.20 4.15
C TYR A 146 -7.33 -7.70 4.38
N LYS A 147 -8.39 -8.25 3.76
CA LYS A 147 -8.72 -9.69 3.80
C LYS A 147 -7.60 -10.58 3.25
N MET A 148 -6.75 -10.07 2.35
CA MET A 148 -5.68 -10.87 1.74
C MET A 148 -4.54 -11.18 2.72
N TYR A 149 -4.27 -10.33 3.70
CA TYR A 149 -3.14 -10.50 4.61
C TYR A 149 -3.54 -10.66 6.08
N ASP A 150 -4.53 -9.93 6.58
CA ASP A 150 -4.86 -9.91 7.99
C ASP A 150 -5.42 -11.26 8.49
N ILE A 151 -4.97 -11.68 9.68
CA ILE A 151 -5.26 -13.01 10.23
C ILE A 151 -6.74 -13.13 10.62
N VAL A 152 -7.31 -12.06 11.16
CA VAL A 152 -8.70 -12.03 11.63
C VAL A 152 -9.64 -11.88 10.44
N ALA A 153 -9.35 -10.95 9.53
CA ALA A 153 -10.15 -10.69 8.33
C ALA A 153 -10.20 -11.89 7.38
N LYS A 154 -9.15 -12.72 7.33
CA LYS A 154 -9.16 -14.01 6.59
C LYS A 154 -10.22 -14.97 7.11
N ARG A 155 -10.46 -15.00 8.42
CA ARG A 155 -11.45 -15.90 9.05
C ARG A 155 -12.83 -15.26 9.13
N ILE A 156 -12.89 -13.96 9.39
CA ILE A 156 -14.12 -13.19 9.59
C ILE A 156 -14.08 -11.99 8.63
N PRO A 157 -14.58 -12.14 7.38
CA PRO A 157 -14.48 -11.07 6.37
C PRO A 157 -15.16 -9.76 6.75
N PHE A 158 -16.15 -9.82 7.65
CA PHE A 158 -16.79 -8.63 8.23
C PHE A 158 -15.83 -7.75 9.02
N TRP A 159 -14.80 -8.34 9.65
CA TRP A 159 -13.77 -7.61 10.39
C TRP A 159 -13.07 -6.56 9.53
N ALA A 160 -12.86 -6.84 8.24
CA ALA A 160 -12.21 -5.91 7.32
C ALA A 160 -13.00 -4.59 7.12
N TYR A 161 -14.33 -4.63 7.21
CA TYR A 161 -15.16 -3.43 7.15
C TYR A 161 -15.27 -2.73 8.50
N LEU A 162 -15.18 -3.49 9.60
CA LEU A 162 -15.26 -2.94 10.95
C LEU A 162 -13.96 -2.27 11.40
N TYR A 163 -12.81 -2.78 10.96
CA TYR A 163 -11.49 -2.37 11.42
C TYR A 163 -11.20 -0.85 11.30
N PRO A 164 -11.53 -0.14 10.20
CA PRO A 164 -11.34 1.31 10.12
C PRO A 164 -12.11 2.09 11.20
N PHE A 165 -13.28 1.60 11.61
CA PHE A 165 -14.06 2.18 12.70
C PHE A 165 -13.47 1.86 14.07
N VAL A 166 -12.83 0.70 14.24
CA VAL A 166 -12.06 0.38 15.44
C VAL A 166 -10.92 1.38 15.61
N GLU A 167 -10.18 1.67 14.54
CA GLU A 167 -9.12 2.68 14.57
C GLU A 167 -9.67 4.09 14.84
N LEU A 168 -10.80 4.47 14.22
CA LEU A 168 -11.47 5.74 14.53
C LEU A 168 -11.81 5.84 16.03
N GLY A 169 -12.42 4.79 16.59
CA GLY A 169 -12.79 4.72 18.00
C GLY A 169 -11.58 4.78 18.93
N LEU A 170 -10.51 4.07 18.60
CA LEU A 170 -9.25 4.13 19.35
C LEU A 170 -8.64 5.53 19.28
N GLY A 171 -8.60 6.15 18.09
CA GLY A 171 -8.08 7.51 17.91
C GLY A 171 -8.81 8.54 18.76
N LEU A 172 -10.14 8.49 18.78
CA LEU A 172 -10.97 9.35 19.64
C LEU A 172 -10.76 9.06 21.13
N SER A 173 -10.62 7.78 21.50
CA SER A 173 -10.41 7.37 22.90
C SER A 173 -9.07 7.84 23.44
N PHE A 174 -8.00 7.77 22.64
CA PHE A 174 -6.69 8.30 22.98
C PHE A 174 -6.68 9.82 23.16
N LEU A 175 -7.30 10.57 22.24
CA LEU A 175 -7.38 12.04 22.35
C LEU A 175 -8.24 12.51 23.52
N SER A 176 -9.31 11.77 23.83
CA SER A 176 -10.21 12.09 24.94
C SER A 176 -9.71 11.55 26.29
N ASN A 177 -8.63 10.77 26.28
CA ASN A 177 -8.13 10.02 27.44
C ASN A 177 -9.21 9.15 28.11
N LEU A 178 -10.07 8.54 27.29
CA LEU A 178 -11.20 7.72 27.74
C LEU A 178 -10.69 6.32 28.15
N TYR A 179 -10.98 5.92 29.39
CA TYR A 179 -10.59 4.63 29.99
C TYR A 179 -9.19 4.16 29.56
N PRO A 180 -8.10 4.83 30.00
CA PRO A 180 -6.76 4.65 29.44
C PRO A 180 -6.26 3.20 29.48
N LEU A 181 -6.51 2.47 30.57
CA LEU A 181 -6.09 1.07 30.68
C LEU A 181 -6.79 0.17 29.65
N LEU A 182 -8.10 0.37 29.43
CA LEU A 182 -8.88 -0.40 28.46
C LEU A 182 -8.44 -0.06 27.04
N THR A 183 -8.34 1.23 26.71
CA THR A 183 -7.93 1.71 25.38
C THR A 183 -6.54 1.16 25.02
N ASN A 184 -5.56 1.28 25.91
CA ASN A 184 -4.22 0.75 25.67
C ASN A 184 -4.20 -0.78 25.55
N SER A 185 -4.98 -1.50 26.37
CA SER A 185 -5.07 -2.96 26.30
C SER A 185 -5.66 -3.44 24.97
N ILE A 186 -6.73 -2.81 24.51
CA ILE A 186 -7.34 -3.13 23.20
C ILE A 186 -6.33 -2.84 22.09
N THR A 187 -5.69 -1.67 22.10
CA THR A 187 -4.66 -1.32 21.11
C THR A 187 -3.53 -2.33 21.09
N PHE A 188 -2.97 -2.69 22.24
CA PHE A 188 -1.88 -3.65 22.34
C PHE A 188 -2.26 -4.99 21.69
N ILE A 189 -3.47 -5.50 21.97
CA ILE A 189 -3.97 -6.76 21.41
C ILE A 189 -4.20 -6.64 19.90
N VAL A 190 -4.92 -5.61 19.44
CA VAL A 190 -5.26 -5.44 18.03
C VAL A 190 -4.00 -5.25 17.17
N MET A 191 -3.07 -4.40 17.61
CA MET A 191 -1.80 -4.18 16.90
C MET A 191 -0.91 -5.42 16.91
N SER A 192 -0.86 -6.17 18.02
CA SER A 192 -0.10 -7.42 18.09
C SER A 192 -0.64 -8.51 17.16
N ILE A 193 -1.94 -8.55 16.91
CA ILE A 193 -2.52 -9.47 15.93
C ILE A 193 -2.22 -8.98 14.50
N SER A 194 -2.40 -7.67 14.24
CA SER A 194 -2.14 -7.04 12.94
C SER A 194 -0.70 -7.27 12.47
N ILE A 195 0.29 -7.00 13.33
CA ILE A 195 1.70 -7.09 12.95
C ILE A 195 2.10 -8.50 12.50
N ILE A 196 1.50 -9.56 13.05
CA ILE A 196 1.76 -10.93 12.61
C ILE A 196 1.29 -11.12 11.16
N GLY A 197 0.11 -10.59 10.81
CA GLY A 197 -0.41 -10.60 9.44
C GLY A 197 0.47 -9.81 8.47
N VAL A 198 0.92 -8.62 8.89
CA VAL A 198 1.81 -7.76 8.10
C VAL A 198 3.18 -8.42 7.90
N LEU A 199 3.79 -8.96 8.96
CA LEU A 199 5.06 -9.68 8.90
C LEU A 199 4.99 -10.85 7.93
N GLN A 200 3.94 -11.66 8.02
CA GLN A 200 3.71 -12.76 7.07
C GLN A 200 3.57 -12.25 5.63
N ALA A 201 2.86 -11.15 5.40
CA ALA A 201 2.69 -10.60 4.06
C ALA A 201 4.01 -10.09 3.46
N VAL A 202 4.80 -9.34 4.24
CA VAL A 202 6.09 -8.78 3.82
C VAL A 202 7.12 -9.88 3.58
N LEU A 203 7.20 -10.88 4.47
CA LEU A 203 8.13 -12.00 4.35
C LEU A 203 7.80 -12.92 3.17
N ASN A 204 6.50 -13.13 2.88
CA ASN A 204 6.08 -14.07 1.85
C ASN A 204 6.34 -13.57 0.41
N LYS A 205 6.74 -12.31 0.20
CA LYS A 205 7.09 -11.70 -1.11
C LYS A 205 6.27 -12.24 -2.29
N LYS A 206 4.98 -12.50 -2.08
CA LYS A 206 4.15 -13.13 -3.12
C LYS A 206 3.86 -12.08 -4.17
N LYS A 207 4.62 -12.15 -5.26
CA LYS A 207 4.35 -11.45 -6.51
C LYS A 207 3.01 -11.93 -7.04
N ILE A 208 1.93 -11.21 -6.76
CA ILE A 208 0.64 -11.44 -7.41
C ILE A 208 0.37 -10.23 -8.30
N GLN A 209 0.11 -10.55 -9.56
CA GLN A 209 -0.12 -9.62 -10.64
C GLN A 209 -1.44 -8.85 -10.44
N CYS A 210 -1.39 -7.61 -10.92
CA CYS A 210 -2.40 -6.56 -10.78
C CYS A 210 -3.84 -7.03 -11.04
N ALA A 211 -4.73 -6.65 -10.14
CA ALA A 211 -6.13 -6.40 -10.46
C ALA A 211 -6.35 -4.89 -10.25
N CYS A 212 -6.57 -4.22 -11.37
CA CYS A 212 -7.22 -2.94 -11.58
C CYS A 212 -7.74 -2.21 -10.30
N LEU A 213 -7.22 -1.00 -10.06
CA LEU A 213 -7.85 0.07 -9.26
C LEU A 213 -7.69 0.03 -7.71
N GLY A 214 -6.45 0.09 -7.20
CA GLY A 214 -6.18 0.45 -5.80
C GLY A 214 -6.24 1.97 -5.62
N ALA A 215 -7.45 2.51 -5.54
CA ALA A 215 -7.71 3.94 -5.67
C ALA A 215 -7.08 4.75 -4.52
N VAL A 216 -6.43 5.85 -4.92
CA VAL A 216 -5.89 6.95 -4.10
C VAL A 216 -4.42 6.82 -3.66
N PHE A 217 -3.95 5.71 -3.07
CA PHE A 217 -2.51 5.55 -2.75
C PHE A 217 -2.06 4.08 -2.85
N ASN A 218 -1.48 3.68 -3.99
CA ASN A 218 -0.87 2.35 -4.22
C ASN A 218 0.39 2.15 -3.35
N LEU A 219 0.24 2.16 -2.03
CA LEU A 219 1.31 1.91 -1.08
C LEU A 219 1.46 0.40 -0.92
N PRO A 220 2.57 -0.21 -1.39
CA PRO A 220 2.80 -1.62 -1.12
C PRO A 220 2.93 -1.82 0.39
N MET A 221 2.33 -2.90 0.92
CA MET A 221 2.60 -3.34 2.29
C MET A 221 4.11 -3.48 2.46
N SER A 222 4.68 -2.78 3.45
CA SER A 222 6.11 -2.50 3.51
C SER A 222 6.68 -2.62 4.92
N THR A 223 8.01 -2.54 5.02
CA THR A 223 8.74 -2.45 6.28
C THR A 223 8.32 -1.24 7.11
N VAL A 224 7.83 -0.17 6.47
CA VAL A 224 7.29 1.01 7.17
C VAL A 224 6.10 0.65 8.06
N THR A 225 5.16 -0.17 7.56
CA THR A 225 3.98 -0.63 8.33
C THR A 225 4.37 -1.50 9.52
N ILE A 226 5.44 -2.31 9.38
CA ILE A 226 5.97 -3.11 10.50
C ILE A 226 6.51 -2.20 11.60
N ILE A 227 7.25 -1.15 11.23
CA ILE A 227 7.81 -0.18 12.18
C ILE A 227 6.69 0.59 12.89
N GLU A 228 5.67 1.00 12.14
CA GLU A 228 4.45 1.63 12.64
C GLU A 228 3.75 0.75 13.68
N ASP A 229 3.36 -0.47 13.33
CA ASP A 229 2.66 -1.38 14.25
C ASP A 229 3.52 -1.66 15.50
N ALA A 230 4.82 -1.89 15.32
CA ALA A 230 5.74 -2.15 16.43
C ALA A 230 5.84 -0.94 17.38
N LEU A 231 5.89 0.28 16.85
CA LEU A 231 5.90 1.50 17.64
C LEU A 231 4.62 1.64 18.46
N MET A 232 3.45 1.36 17.87
CA MET A 232 2.16 1.43 18.57
C MET A 232 2.04 0.35 19.67
N ILE A 233 2.58 -0.85 19.45
CA ILE A 233 2.66 -1.92 20.46
C ILE A 233 3.55 -1.50 21.63
N ILE A 234 4.73 -0.94 21.35
CA ILE A 234 5.66 -0.49 22.39
C ILE A 234 5.05 0.64 23.22
N MET A 235 4.46 1.65 22.56
CA MET A 235 3.83 2.77 23.26
C MET A 235 2.66 2.31 24.14
N SER A 236 1.74 1.51 23.60
CA SER A 236 0.63 0.96 24.41
C SER A 236 1.12 0.08 25.57
N GLY A 237 2.16 -0.73 25.36
CA GLY A 237 2.76 -1.56 26.41
C GLY A 237 3.41 -0.74 27.53
N VAL A 238 4.15 0.31 27.19
CA VAL A 238 4.74 1.25 28.17
C VAL A 238 3.63 1.96 28.94
N MET A 239 2.58 2.42 28.26
CA MET A 239 1.46 3.09 28.90
C MET A 239 0.69 2.16 29.84
N ILE A 240 0.48 0.89 29.48
CA ILE A 240 -0.11 -0.11 30.37
C ILE A 240 0.77 -0.29 31.61
N TYR A 241 2.08 -0.44 31.45
CA TYR A 241 3.01 -0.61 32.56
C TYR A 241 3.01 0.57 33.53
N VAL A 242 2.88 1.80 33.03
CA VAL A 242 2.82 3.01 33.87
C VAL A 242 1.46 3.17 34.57
N LEU A 243 0.38 2.58 34.03
CA LEU A 243 -0.98 2.68 34.57
C LEU A 243 -1.32 1.63 35.63
N ILE A 244 -0.53 0.56 35.74
CA ILE A 244 -0.70 -0.53 36.73
C ILE A 244 0.17 -0.25 37.95
#